data_AF-A0A3D1RD02-F1
#
_entry.id   AF-A0A3D1RD02-F1
#
_cell.length_a   1.000
_cell.length_b   1.000
_cell.length_c   1.000
_cell.angle_alpha   90.00
_cell.angle_beta   90.00
_cell.angle_gamma   90.00
#
_symmetry.space_group_name_H-M   'P 1'
#
loop_
_entity.id
_entity.type
_entity.pdbx_description
1 polymer ?
#
loop_
_entity_poly.entity_id
_entity_poly.type
_entity_poly.pdbx_seq_one_letter_code
_entity_poly.pdbx_strand_id
1 'polypeptide(L)'
;DQHRGWFHSSLLASVGTRDVAPYKAVLTHGFVVDGDGKKMSKSLGNYVSPEKILKEMGAEILRLWVAAADYRDDIRMSKQILDGLAEGYRKIRNTLRYALGNLY
;
A
#
# COMPACT_ATOMS: atom_id res chain seq x y z
N ASP A 1 -5.06 -5.28 -13.20
CA ASP A 1 -5.40 -4.34 -14.31
C ASP A 1 -4.26 -4.16 -15.33
N GLN A 2 -3.04 -3.87 -14.87
CA GLN A 2 -1.96 -3.45 -15.76
C GLN A 2 -1.44 -4.55 -16.71
N HIS A 3 -1.67 -5.83 -16.41
CA HIS A 3 -1.34 -6.95 -17.31
C HIS A 3 -1.98 -6.83 -18.69
N ARG A 4 -3.21 -6.29 -18.75
CA ARG A 4 -3.93 -6.06 -20.02
C ARG A 4 -3.86 -4.60 -20.48
N GLY A 5 -3.21 -3.76 -19.69
CA GLY A 5 -3.02 -2.34 -19.94
C GLY A 5 -1.55 -2.05 -20.19
N TRP A 6 -0.94 -1.26 -19.29
CA TRP A 6 0.39 -0.70 -19.48
C TRP A 6 1.47 -1.75 -19.72
N PHE A 7 1.51 -2.86 -18.98
CA PHE A 7 2.55 -3.88 -19.19
C PHE A 7 2.49 -4.50 -20.58
N HIS A 8 1.28 -4.67 -21.12
CA HIS A 8 1.07 -5.25 -22.44
C HIS A 8 1.41 -4.26 -23.55
N SER A 9 0.89 -3.03 -23.48
CA SER A 9 1.14 -2.01 -24.50
C SER A 9 2.61 -1.60 -24.53
N SER A 10 3.26 -1.45 -23.37
CA SER A 10 4.70 -1.17 -23.31
C SER A 10 5.54 -2.31 -23.87
N LEU A 11 5.17 -3.57 -23.60
CA LEU A 11 5.88 -4.73 -24.15
C LEU A 11 5.80 -4.77 -25.67
N LEU A 12 4.60 -4.65 -26.23
CA LEU A 12 4.39 -4.67 -27.68
C LEU A 12 5.16 -3.52 -28.37
N ALA A 13 5.08 -2.31 -27.82
CA ALA A 13 5.78 -1.16 -28.39
C ALA A 13 7.31 -1.33 -28.37
N SER A 14 7.87 -1.85 -27.28
CA SER A 14 9.32 -2.04 -27.14
C SER A 14 9.82 -3.18 -28.02
N VAL A 15 9.15 -4.33 -28.02
CA VAL A 15 9.53 -5.46 -28.88
C VAL A 15 9.43 -5.07 -30.34
N GLY A 16 8.37 -4.36 -30.75
CA GLY A 16 8.17 -3.93 -32.13
C GLY A 16 9.18 -2.87 -32.64
N THR A 17 9.84 -2.11 -31.75
CA THR A 17 10.75 -1.02 -32.15
C THR A 17 12.21 -1.25 -31.76
N ARG A 18 12.48 -2.10 -30.78
CA ARG A 18 13.80 -2.28 -30.14
C ARG A 18 14.17 -3.75 -29.91
N ASP A 19 13.29 -4.69 -30.30
CA ASP A 19 13.50 -6.14 -30.18
C ASP A 19 13.85 -6.60 -28.74
N VAL A 20 13.36 -5.89 -27.73
CA VAL A 20 13.62 -6.19 -26.32
C VAL A 20 12.43 -5.79 -25.46
N ALA A 21 12.19 -6.55 -24.38
CA ALA A 21 11.21 -6.16 -23.38
C ALA A 21 11.66 -4.88 -22.64
N PRO A 22 10.74 -3.97 -22.27
CA PRO A 22 11.09 -2.70 -21.62
C PRO A 22 11.39 -2.85 -20.11
N TYR A 23 11.27 -4.06 -19.57
CA TYR A 23 11.51 -4.39 -18.16
C TYR A 23 12.21 -5.74 -18.05
N LYS A 24 12.99 -5.93 -16.98
CA LYS A 24 13.63 -7.22 -16.66
C LYS A 24 12.75 -8.13 -15.81
N ALA A 25 11.85 -7.53 -15.02
CA ALA A 25 10.90 -8.21 -14.16
C ALA A 25 9.65 -7.35 -14.00
N VAL A 26 8.51 -7.99 -13.76
CA VAL A 26 7.23 -7.34 -13.48
C VAL A 26 6.78 -7.79 -12.10
N LEU A 27 6.51 -6.82 -11.22
CA LEU A 27 5.85 -7.04 -9.94
C LEU A 27 4.47 -6.40 -10.01
N THR A 28 3.45 -7.15 -9.63
CA THR A 28 2.06 -6.69 -9.60
C THR A 28 1.51 -6.80 -8.20
N HIS A 29 0.56 -5.92 -7.88
CA HIS A 29 -0.17 -5.96 -6.62
C HIS A 29 -1.68 -6.00 -6.87
N GLY A 30 -2.42 -6.53 -5.90
CA GLY A 30 -3.88 -6.46 -5.88
C GLY A 30 -4.41 -5.04 -5.66
N PHE A 31 -5.73 -4.89 -5.70
CA PHE A 31 -6.39 -3.62 -5.44
C PHE A 31 -6.54 -3.37 -3.94
N VAL A 32 -6.60 -2.09 -3.57
CA VAL A 32 -7.04 -1.74 -2.22
C VAL A 32 -8.56 -1.86 -2.17
N VAL A 33 -9.06 -2.67 -1.25
CA VAL A 33 -10.47 -2.92 -0.97
C VAL A 33 -10.81 -2.48 0.45
N ASP A 34 -12.10 -2.35 0.77
CA ASP A 34 -12.50 -2.02 2.14
C ASP A 34 -12.24 -3.19 3.12
N GLY A 35 -12.60 -3.00 4.39
CA GLY A 35 -12.43 -4.01 5.44
C GLY A 35 -13.16 -5.33 5.17
N ASP A 36 -14.27 -5.28 4.42
CA ASP A 36 -15.10 -6.43 4.05
C ASP A 36 -14.65 -7.06 2.71
N GLY A 37 -13.60 -6.52 2.08
CA GLY A 37 -13.10 -6.98 0.78
C GLY A 37 -13.90 -6.48 -0.42
N LYS A 38 -14.79 -5.50 -0.25
CA LYS A 38 -15.54 -4.92 -1.35
C LYS A 38 -14.73 -3.81 -2.01
N LYS A 39 -14.93 -3.65 -3.32
CA LYS A 39 -14.35 -2.55 -4.08
C LYS A 39 -14.76 -1.22 -3.46
N MET A 40 -13.79 -0.35 -3.22
CA MET A 40 -14.06 0.99 -2.71
C MET A 40 -14.79 1.84 -3.74
N SER A 41 -15.81 2.57 -3.30
CA SER A 41 -16.53 3.56 -4.08
C SER A 41 -16.96 4.74 -3.20
N LYS A 42 -16.85 5.95 -3.75
CA LYS A 42 -17.37 7.15 -3.09
C LYS A 42 -18.89 7.08 -2.87
N SER A 43 -19.64 6.50 -3.82
CA SER A 43 -21.09 6.36 -3.72
C SER A 43 -21.55 5.34 -2.68
N LEU A 44 -20.72 4.33 -2.39
CA LEU A 44 -20.99 3.32 -1.37
C LEU A 44 -20.56 3.77 0.03
N GLY A 45 -19.90 4.92 0.16
CA GLY A 45 -19.42 5.45 1.44
C GLY A 45 -18.26 4.67 2.07
N ASN A 46 -17.79 3.59 1.44
CA ASN A 46 -16.68 2.75 1.89
C ASN A 46 -15.30 3.24 1.40
N TYR A 47 -15.26 4.36 0.67
CA TYR A 47 -14.00 4.97 0.22
C TYR A 47 -13.28 5.66 1.38
N VAL A 48 -12.03 5.25 1.61
CA VAL A 48 -11.14 5.91 2.56
C VAL A 48 -10.15 6.79 1.80
N SER A 49 -10.17 8.11 2.06
CA SER A 49 -9.24 9.04 1.40
C SER A 49 -7.83 8.93 1.96
N PRO A 50 -6.78 8.73 1.13
CA PRO A 50 -5.40 8.75 1.58
C PRO A 50 -5.02 10.06 2.28
N GLU A 51 -5.49 11.20 1.78
CA GLU A 51 -5.22 12.51 2.40
C GLU A 51 -5.81 12.62 3.81
N LYS A 52 -6.98 12.03 4.04
CA LYS A 52 -7.61 12.02 5.36
C LYS A 52 -6.78 11.17 6.33
N ILE A 53 -6.36 9.98 5.90
CA ILE A 53 -5.47 9.12 6.70
C ILE A 53 -4.17 9.85 7.03
N LEU A 54 -3.55 10.50 6.04
CA LEU A 54 -2.31 11.25 6.23
C LEU A 54 -2.45 12.36 7.27
N LYS A 55 -3.57 13.09 7.25
CA LYS A 55 -3.86 14.14 8.24
C LYS A 55 -4.12 13.58 9.64
N GLU A 56 -4.82 12.45 9.75
CA GLU A 56 -5.21 11.87 11.04
C GLU A 56 -4.08 11.07 11.71
N MET A 57 -3.28 10.35 10.92
CA MET A 57 -2.35 9.32 11.44
C MET A 57 -0.89 9.56 11.03
N GLY A 58 -0.63 10.41 10.05
CA GLY A 58 0.69 10.63 9.47
C GLY A 58 1.09 9.58 8.42
N ALA A 59 2.12 9.91 7.63
CA ALA A 59 2.58 9.07 6.52
C ALA A 59 3.15 7.71 6.95
N GLU A 60 3.76 7.64 8.14
CA GLU A 60 4.41 6.41 8.61
C GLU A 60 3.42 5.28 8.87
N ILE A 61 2.21 5.58 9.34
CA ILE A 61 1.19 4.55 9.55
C ILE A 61 0.75 3.95 8.21
N LEU A 62 0.60 4.79 7.18
CA LEU A 62 0.26 4.31 5.84
C LEU A 62 1.39 3.47 5.23
N ARG A 63 2.65 3.88 5.40
CA ARG A 63 3.82 3.09 4.96
C ARG A 63 3.91 1.75 5.68
N LEU A 64 3.67 1.74 7.00
CA LEU A 64 3.65 0.52 7.79
C LEU A 64 2.53 -0.43 7.34
N TRP A 65 1.35 0.10 7.01
CA TRP A 65 0.26 -0.68 6.43
C TRP A 65 0.66 -1.32 5.10
N VAL A 66 1.27 -0.56 4.18
CA VAL A 66 1.78 -1.11 2.91
C VAL A 66 2.81 -2.21 3.15
N ALA A 67 3.74 -2.01 4.09
CA ALA A 67 4.78 -2.99 4.40
C ALA A 67 4.23 -4.28 5.06
N ALA A 68 3.13 -4.18 5.79
CA ALA A 68 2.48 -5.31 6.45
C ALA A 68 1.52 -6.09 5.52
N ALA A 69 1.15 -5.51 4.38
CA ALA A 69 0.20 -6.09 3.45
C ALA A 69 0.81 -7.20 2.59
N ASP A 70 0.10 -8.31 2.42
CA ASP A 70 0.38 -9.26 1.34
C ASP A 70 -0.17 -8.70 0.03
N TYR A 71 0.71 -8.16 -0.80
CA TYR A 71 0.34 -7.47 -2.03
C TYR A 71 -0.09 -8.42 -3.16
N ARG A 72 0.09 -9.75 -3.01
CA ARG A 72 -0.26 -10.72 -4.06
C ARG A 72 -1.76 -10.80 -4.29
N ASP A 73 -2.54 -10.53 -3.24
CA ASP A 73 -4.00 -10.47 -3.26
C ASP A 73 -4.50 -9.03 -3.08
N ASP A 74 -5.82 -8.85 -3.15
CA ASP A 74 -6.45 -7.58 -2.81
C ASP A 74 -6.20 -7.22 -1.35
N ILE A 75 -5.78 -5.97 -1.13
CA ILE A 75 -5.31 -5.47 0.15
C ILE A 75 -6.45 -4.76 0.88
N ARG A 76 -6.82 -5.25 2.06
CA ARG A 76 -7.89 -4.67 2.87
C ARG A 76 -7.42 -3.40 3.59
N MET A 77 -8.27 -2.38 3.55
CA MET A 77 -8.10 -1.14 4.30
C MET A 77 -9.38 -0.81 5.07
N SER A 78 -9.24 -0.65 6.38
CA SER A 78 -10.28 -0.14 7.26
C SER A 78 -9.65 0.70 8.36
N LYS A 79 -10.44 1.58 8.99
CA LYS A 79 -9.96 2.39 10.10
C LYS A 79 -9.47 1.51 11.26
N GLN A 80 -10.15 0.40 11.53
CA GLN A 80 -9.79 -0.57 12.56
C GLN A 80 -8.39 -1.19 12.32
N ILE A 81 -8.10 -1.56 11.06
CA ILE A 81 -6.77 -2.07 10.68
C ILE A 81 -5.69 -1.01 10.92
N LEU A 82 -5.96 0.24 10.50
CA LEU A 82 -5.01 1.34 10.66
C LEU A 82 -4.79 1.70 12.13
N ASP A 83 -5.84 1.70 12.95
CA ASP A 83 -5.76 1.98 14.39
C ASP A 83 -4.89 0.93 15.10
N GLY A 84 -5.05 -0.35 14.76
CA GLY A 84 -4.20 -1.43 15.27
C GLY A 84 -2.72 -1.27 14.87
N LEU A 85 -2.46 -0.88 13.62
CA LEU A 85 -1.10 -0.58 13.16
C LEU A 85 -0.51 0.64 13.87
N ALA A 86 -1.31 1.66 14.15
CA ALA A 86 -0.87 2.84 14.88
C ALA A 86 -0.49 2.52 16.32
N GLU A 87 -1.19 1.60 16.98
CA GLU A 87 -0.80 1.09 18.30
C GLU A 87 0.55 0.34 18.23
N GLY A 88 0.70 -0.58 17.27
CA GLY A 88 1.96 -1.29 17.03
C GLY A 88 3.13 -0.34 16.76
N TYR A 89 2.91 0.68 15.92
CA TYR A 89 3.88 1.74 15.65
C TYR A 89 4.27 2.52 16.91
N ARG A 90 3.30 2.90 17.75
CA ARG A 90 3.59 3.58 19.03
C ARG A 90 4.45 2.71 19.94
N LYS A 91 4.19 1.40 20.00
CA LYS A 91 4.99 0.45 20.78
C LYS A 91 6.44 0.42 20.29
N ILE A 92 6.66 0.24 18.98
CA ILE A 92 8.00 0.28 18.36
C ILE A 92 8.71 1.58 18.71
N ARG A 93 8.05 2.73 18.47
CA ARG A 93 8.60 4.05 18.74
C ARG A 93 8.99 4.24 20.21
N ASN A 94 8.15 3.79 21.14
CA ASN A 94 8.40 3.92 22.57
C ASN A 94 9.56 3.02 23.03
N THR A 95 9.68 1.81 22.47
CA THR A 95 10.83 0.94 22.72
C THR A 95 12.14 1.58 22.25
N LEU A 96 12.16 2.13 21.04
CA LEU A 96 13.33 2.85 20.52
C LEU A 96 13.66 4.10 21.36
N ARG A 97 12.64 4.86 21.76
CA ARG A 97 12.82 6.03 22.65
C ARG A 97 13.42 5.62 24.00
N TYR A 98 12.94 4.53 24.60
CA TYR A 98 13.49 4.03 25.85
C TYR A 98 14.95 3.61 25.68
N ALA A 99 15.27 2.83 24.65
CA ALA A 99 16.65 2.42 24.37
C ALA A 99 17.58 3.64 24.18
N LEU A 100 17.14 4.64 23.40
CA LEU A 100 17.90 5.88 23.19
C LEU A 100 18.13 6.66 24.49
N GLY A 101 17.13 6.75 25.37
CA GLY A 101 17.25 7.42 26.67
C GLY A 101 18.09 6.67 27.71
N ASN A 102 18.60 5.48 27.39
CA ASN A 102 19.59 4.77 28.21
C ASN A 102 21.02 4.87 27.63
N LEU A 103 21.17 5.47 26.44
CA LEU A 103 22.48 5.69 25.81
C LEU A 103 23.03 7.10 26.06
N TYR A 104 22.17 8.05 26.43
CA TYR A 104 22.44 9.45 26.75
C TYR A 104 21.67 9.84 28.01
#